data_AF-A0A2G9XXH6-F1
#
_entry.id   AF-A0A2G9XXH6-F1
#
_cell.length_a   1.000
_cell.length_b   1.000
_cell.length_c   1.000
_cell.angle_alpha   90.00
_cell.angle_beta   90.00
_cell.angle_gamma   90.00
#
_symmetry.space_group_name_H-M   'P 1'
#
loop_
_entity.id
_entity.type
_entity.pdbx_description
1 polymer ?
#
loop_
_entity_poly.entity_id
_entity_poly.type
_entity_poly.pdbx_seq_one_letter_code
_entity_poly.pdbx_strand_id
1 'polypeptide(L)'
;MWPSEGSVAKEIIPIFANEGVKWIATGEQILAKSLNREVSERDKYRPYRARFDKSEVKIIFRDTRLSDDIGFRYNSMPGKIAANDLIQRLYNIHKRFASENEAVCVCIIMDGENAWESYKEDAKEFFHSFYSKIEEADWIKALTVNEFLNENPPHHILNNLSVGSWINGNFDIWIGEKEENKA
;
A
#
# COMPACT_ATOMS: atom_id res chain seq x y z
N MET A 1 7.25 7.95 2.65
CA MET A 1 6.18 8.91 2.96
C MET A 1 4.92 8.49 2.23
N TRP A 2 3.77 8.88 2.76
CA TRP A 2 2.49 8.83 2.05
C TRP A 2 2.22 10.23 1.47
N PRO A 3 2.27 10.43 0.14
CA PRO A 3 1.77 11.66 -0.46
C PRO A 3 0.30 11.86 -0.11
N SER A 4 -0.19 13.10 -0.09
CA SER A 4 -1.60 13.39 0.17
C SER A 4 -2.48 12.53 -0.74
N GLU A 5 -3.34 11.70 -0.16
CA GLU A 5 -4.23 10.81 -0.91
C GLU A 5 -3.48 9.86 -1.86
N GLY A 6 -2.24 9.47 -1.52
CA GLY A 6 -1.40 8.68 -2.40
C GLY A 6 -1.18 9.32 -3.79
N SER A 7 -1.36 10.64 -3.90
CA SER A 7 -1.30 11.37 -5.17
C SER A 7 0.11 11.40 -5.73
N VAL A 8 0.25 10.96 -6.97
CA VAL A 8 1.53 10.86 -7.66
C VAL A 8 1.45 11.27 -9.12
N ALA A 9 2.61 11.66 -9.64
CA ALA A 9 2.88 11.88 -11.06
C ALA A 9 4.38 11.62 -11.29
N LYS A 10 4.82 11.35 -12.52
CA LYS A 10 6.27 11.20 -12.77
C LYS A 10 7.03 12.52 -12.56
N GLU A 11 6.39 13.65 -12.85
CA GLU A 11 6.95 15.00 -12.78
C GLU A 11 7.32 15.43 -11.35
N ILE A 12 6.73 14.81 -10.33
CA ILE A 12 7.05 15.12 -8.92
C ILE A 12 8.21 14.28 -8.36
N ILE A 13 8.69 13.26 -9.09
CA ILE A 13 9.81 12.41 -8.67
C ILE A 13 11.09 13.22 -8.39
N PRO A 14 11.52 14.18 -9.23
CA PRO A 14 12.67 15.02 -8.94
C PRO A 14 12.52 15.83 -7.66
N ILE A 15 11.30 16.29 -7.35
CA ILE A 15 11.02 17.06 -6.13
C ILE A 15 11.23 16.15 -4.91
N PHE A 16 10.63 14.96 -4.90
CA PHE A 16 10.83 13.99 -3.82
C PHE A 16 12.31 13.66 -3.61
N ALA A 17 13.04 13.40 -4.70
CA ALA A 17 14.46 13.06 -4.63
C ALA A 17 15.30 14.22 -4.03
N ASN A 18 15.06 15.45 -4.49
CA ASN A 18 15.77 16.65 -4.02
C ASN A 18 15.50 16.95 -2.54
N GLU A 19 14.26 16.73 -2.06
CA GLU A 19 13.88 16.90 -0.65
C GLU A 19 14.30 15.71 0.24
N GLY A 20 15.05 14.74 -0.32
CA GLY A 20 15.59 13.62 0.45
C GLY A 20 14.57 12.53 0.80
N VAL A 21 13.39 12.53 0.19
CA VAL A 21 12.37 11.49 0.37
C VAL A 21 12.89 10.15 -0.13
N LYS A 22 12.99 9.16 0.76
CA LYS A 22 13.58 7.85 0.45
C LYS A 22 12.62 6.88 -0.21
N TRP A 23 11.34 6.99 0.10
CA TRP A 23 10.29 6.17 -0.47
C TRP A 23 8.96 6.90 -0.47
N ILE A 24 8.08 6.55 -1.40
CA ILE A 24 6.68 6.97 -1.46
C ILE A 24 5.75 5.76 -1.53
N ALA A 25 4.47 5.96 -1.32
CA ALA A 25 3.46 4.92 -1.43
C ALA A 25 2.20 5.44 -2.14
N THR A 26 1.50 4.57 -2.86
CA THR A 26 0.26 4.91 -3.60
C THR A 26 -0.64 3.68 -3.77
N GLY A 27 -1.72 3.80 -4.54
CA GLY A 27 -2.70 2.74 -4.82
C GLY A 27 -2.31 1.78 -5.94
N GLU A 28 -2.86 0.57 -5.90
CA GLU A 28 -2.72 -0.47 -6.92
C GLU A 28 -3.22 -0.03 -8.30
N GLN A 29 -4.21 0.86 -8.36
CA GLN A 29 -4.74 1.43 -9.59
C GLN A 29 -3.67 2.22 -10.35
N ILE A 30 -2.80 2.93 -9.62
CA ILE A 30 -1.67 3.65 -10.22
C ILE A 30 -0.64 2.67 -10.77
N LEU A 31 -0.38 1.56 -10.07
CA LEU A 31 0.50 0.51 -10.58
C LEU A 31 -0.05 -0.09 -11.89
N ALA A 32 -1.34 -0.41 -11.94
CA ALA A 32 -1.99 -0.95 -13.13
C ALA A 32 -1.84 0.00 -14.34
N LYS A 33 -2.13 1.29 -14.13
CA LYS A 33 -1.97 2.32 -15.17
C LYS A 33 -0.50 2.48 -15.58
N SER A 34 0.43 2.44 -14.62
CA SER A 34 1.87 2.60 -14.87
C SER A 34 2.45 1.43 -15.66
N LEU A 35 1.96 0.21 -15.42
CA LEU A 35 2.34 -0.99 -16.14
C LEU A 35 1.61 -1.16 -17.48
N ASN A 36 0.53 -0.40 -17.71
CA ASN A 36 -0.37 -0.52 -18.85
C ASN A 36 -0.92 -1.95 -19.04
N ARG A 37 -1.26 -2.60 -17.92
CA ARG A 37 -1.86 -3.95 -17.87
C ARG A 37 -2.47 -4.20 -16.49
N GLU A 38 -3.22 -5.28 -16.38
CA GLU A 38 -3.65 -5.78 -15.08
C GLU A 38 -2.45 -6.12 -14.18
N VAL A 39 -2.59 -5.79 -12.89
CA VAL A 39 -1.60 -6.05 -11.85
C VAL A 39 -1.71 -7.51 -11.45
N SER A 40 -0.62 -8.25 -11.58
CA SER A 40 -0.53 -9.59 -11.00
C SER A 40 -0.29 -9.47 -9.50
N GLU A 41 -0.55 -10.54 -8.73
CA GLU A 41 -0.23 -10.51 -7.31
C GLU A 41 1.23 -10.23 -7.01
N ARG A 42 2.14 -10.68 -7.89
CA ARG A 42 3.56 -10.40 -7.75
C ARG A 42 3.90 -8.93 -7.95
N ASP A 43 3.15 -8.23 -8.80
CA ASP A 43 3.37 -6.81 -9.02
C ASP A 43 3.01 -5.98 -7.78
N LYS A 44 1.87 -6.27 -7.12
CA LYS A 44 1.46 -5.51 -5.93
C LYS A 44 2.38 -5.71 -4.72
N TYR A 45 3.01 -6.88 -4.59
CA TYR A 45 3.77 -7.24 -3.38
C TYR A 45 5.29 -7.09 -3.48
N ARG A 46 5.77 -6.34 -4.46
CA ARG A 46 7.19 -5.99 -4.59
C ARG A 46 7.38 -4.48 -4.62
N PRO A 47 8.53 -3.97 -4.16
CA PRO A 47 8.86 -2.57 -4.31
C PRO A 47 9.39 -2.27 -5.73
N TYR A 48 9.26 -1.02 -6.15
CA TYR A 48 9.78 -0.50 -7.41
C TYR A 48 10.65 0.74 -7.18
N ARG A 49 11.41 1.13 -8.20
CA ARG A 49 11.97 2.48 -8.34
C ARG A 49 11.16 3.23 -9.39
N ALA A 50 10.46 4.28 -8.97
CA ALA A 50 9.87 5.22 -9.92
C ALA A 50 10.97 6.17 -10.40
N ARG A 51 11.14 6.30 -11.72
CA ARG A 51 12.22 7.09 -12.32
C ARG A 51 11.65 8.14 -13.27
N PHE A 52 12.19 9.35 -13.18
CA PHE A 52 11.94 10.43 -14.13
C PHE A 52 13.20 11.30 -14.25
N ASP A 53 13.62 11.59 -15.47
CA ASP A 53 14.91 12.19 -15.80
C ASP A 53 16.09 11.45 -15.14
N LYS A 54 16.88 12.16 -14.32
CA LYS A 54 18.02 11.63 -13.55
C LYS A 54 17.66 11.29 -12.10
N SER A 55 16.39 11.40 -11.74
CA SER A 55 15.90 11.22 -10.37
C SER A 55 15.12 9.93 -10.24
N GLU A 56 15.19 9.33 -9.06
CA GLU A 56 14.38 8.16 -8.71
C GLU A 56 13.98 8.18 -7.24
N VAL A 57 12.85 7.55 -6.94
CA VAL A 57 12.36 7.32 -5.59
C VAL A 57 11.83 5.89 -5.47
N LYS A 58 12.07 5.23 -4.33
CA LYS A 58 11.49 3.91 -4.07
C LYS A 58 9.98 4.06 -3.92
N ILE A 59 9.20 3.14 -4.46
CA ILE A 59 7.73 3.18 -4.37
C ILE A 59 7.18 1.80 -4.00
N ILE A 60 6.20 1.80 -3.11
CA ILE A 60 5.41 0.62 -2.71
C ILE A 60 3.93 0.88 -2.99
N PHE A 61 3.15 -0.19 -3.10
CA PHE A 61 1.75 -0.12 -3.51
C PHE A 61 0.85 -0.76 -2.47
N ARG A 62 -0.23 -0.06 -2.13
CA ARG A 62 -1.29 -0.53 -1.23
C ARG A 62 -1.93 -1.80 -1.77
N ASP A 63 -2.11 -2.80 -0.91
CA ASP A 63 -3.10 -3.86 -1.15
C ASP A 63 -4.49 -3.29 -0.88
N THR A 64 -5.20 -2.93 -1.95
CA THR A 64 -6.51 -2.28 -1.87
C THR A 64 -7.48 -3.13 -1.08
N ARG A 65 -7.56 -4.43 -1.37
CA ARG A 65 -8.55 -5.32 -0.76
C ARG A 65 -8.31 -5.51 0.72
N LEU A 66 -7.09 -5.83 1.14
CA LEU A 66 -6.79 -6.05 2.56
C LEU A 66 -6.96 -4.77 3.38
N SER A 67 -6.58 -3.63 2.80
CA SER A 67 -6.76 -2.33 3.45
C SER A 67 -8.25 -1.96 3.57
N ASP A 68 -9.04 -2.13 2.51
CA ASP A 68 -10.48 -1.88 2.55
C ASP A 68 -11.22 -2.84 3.49
N ASP A 69 -10.76 -4.08 3.60
CA ASP A 69 -11.36 -5.06 4.52
C ASP A 69 -11.25 -4.58 5.98
N ILE A 70 -10.12 -4.00 6.36
CA ILE A 70 -9.94 -3.39 7.69
C ILE A 70 -10.80 -2.12 7.82
N GLY A 71 -10.88 -1.29 6.78
CA GLY A 71 -11.64 -0.03 6.86
C GLY A 71 -13.15 -0.24 6.93
N PHE A 72 -13.68 -1.21 6.18
CA PHE A 72 -15.11 -1.26 5.86
C PHE A 72 -15.79 -2.59 6.16
N ARG A 73 -15.06 -3.71 6.24
CA ARG A 73 -15.67 -5.03 6.48
C ARG A 73 -15.55 -5.48 7.92
N TYR A 74 -14.34 -5.44 8.45
CA TYR A 74 -13.99 -6.02 9.74
C TYR A 74 -14.59 -5.26 10.93
N ASN A 75 -15.00 -4.00 10.76
CA ASN A 75 -15.68 -3.22 11.80
C ASN A 75 -16.97 -3.89 12.32
N SER A 76 -17.64 -4.68 11.48
CA SER A 76 -18.88 -5.39 11.80
C SER A 76 -18.65 -6.78 12.42
N MET A 77 -17.40 -7.20 12.59
CA MET A 77 -17.02 -8.55 13.01
C MET A 77 -16.42 -8.55 14.43
N PRO A 78 -16.50 -9.66 15.18
CA PRO A 78 -15.70 -9.83 16.39
C PRO A 78 -14.20 -9.73 16.06
N GLY A 79 -13.43 -8.99 16.87
CA GLY A 79 -12.06 -8.62 16.56
C GLY A 79 -11.15 -9.83 16.31
N LYS A 80 -11.32 -10.90 17.11
CA LYS A 80 -10.60 -12.18 16.91
C LYS A 80 -10.90 -12.83 15.57
N ILE A 81 -12.14 -12.76 15.09
CA ILE A 81 -12.54 -13.36 13.81
C ILE A 81 -11.97 -12.54 12.64
N ALA A 82 -12.06 -11.21 12.72
CA ALA A 82 -11.44 -10.32 11.73
C ALA A 82 -9.91 -10.51 11.65
N ALA A 83 -9.23 -10.61 12.81
CA ALA A 83 -7.79 -10.84 12.86
C ALA A 83 -7.40 -12.21 12.27
N ASN A 84 -8.16 -13.26 12.56
CA ASN A 84 -7.94 -14.58 11.97
C ASN A 84 -8.12 -14.57 10.45
N ASP A 85 -9.14 -13.89 9.92
CA ASP A 85 -9.35 -13.78 8.47
C ASP A 85 -8.17 -13.06 7.80
N LEU A 86 -7.70 -11.95 8.39
CA LEU A 86 -6.54 -11.23 7.86
C LEU A 86 -5.26 -12.08 7.87
N ILE A 87 -4.96 -12.76 8.99
CA ILE A 87 -3.81 -13.67 9.09
C ILE A 87 -3.90 -14.79 8.07
N GLN A 88 -5.08 -15.40 7.89
CA GLN A 88 -5.27 -16.46 6.90
C GLN A 88 -5.03 -15.96 5.47
N ARG A 89 -5.46 -14.74 5.14
CA ARG A 89 -5.19 -14.11 3.84
C ARG A 89 -3.70 -13.88 3.63
N LEU A 90 -3.00 -13.34 4.62
CA LEU A 90 -1.56 -13.13 4.59
C LEU A 90 -0.79 -14.46 4.46
N TYR A 91 -1.22 -15.50 5.16
CA TYR A 91 -0.63 -16.83 5.05
C TYR A 91 -0.83 -17.42 3.65
N ASN A 92 -2.02 -17.23 3.07
CA ASN A 92 -2.29 -17.68 1.70
C ASN A 92 -1.41 -16.94 0.68
N ILE A 93 -1.14 -15.64 0.89
CA ILE A 93 -0.18 -14.87 0.09
C ILE A 93 1.22 -15.48 0.24
N HIS A 94 1.71 -15.62 1.48
CA HIS A 94 3.01 -16.26 1.78
C HIS A 94 3.18 -17.59 1.05
N LYS A 95 2.18 -18.49 1.16
CA LYS A 95 2.21 -19.81 0.50
C LYS A 95 2.35 -19.74 -1.02
N ARG A 96 1.74 -18.74 -1.67
CA ARG A 96 1.82 -18.59 -3.14
C ARG A 96 3.21 -18.17 -3.61
N PHE A 97 3.95 -17.46 -2.75
CA PHE A 97 5.28 -16.95 -3.05
C PHE A 97 6.41 -17.73 -2.36
N ALA A 98 6.10 -18.81 -1.64
CA ALA A 98 7.08 -19.56 -0.84
C ALA A 98 8.22 -20.19 -1.65
N SER A 99 8.01 -20.44 -2.96
CA SER A 99 9.02 -20.99 -3.86
C SER A 99 9.86 -19.92 -4.58
N GLU A 100 9.60 -18.64 -4.32
CA GLU A 100 10.28 -17.55 -5.00
C GLU A 100 11.49 -17.05 -4.21
N ASN A 101 12.52 -16.59 -4.93
CA ASN A 101 13.75 -16.05 -4.34
C ASN A 101 13.68 -14.54 -4.03
N GLU A 102 12.51 -13.92 -4.21
CA GLU A 102 12.31 -12.50 -3.90
C GLU A 102 11.44 -12.34 -2.66
N ALA A 103 11.80 -11.39 -1.80
CA ALA A 103 10.99 -11.07 -0.65
C ALA A 103 9.66 -10.42 -1.05
N VAL A 104 8.60 -10.78 -0.34
CA VAL A 104 7.24 -10.30 -0.55
C VAL A 104 6.90 -9.29 0.53
N CYS A 105 6.41 -8.12 0.14
CA CYS A 105 5.93 -7.08 1.06
C CYS A 105 4.46 -6.79 0.80
N VAL A 106 3.62 -7.12 1.78
CA VAL A 106 2.20 -6.76 1.75
C VAL A 106 2.02 -5.42 2.45
N CYS A 107 1.72 -4.37 1.69
CA CYS A 107 1.51 -3.03 2.23
C CYS A 107 0.03 -2.78 2.51
N ILE A 108 -0.36 -2.82 3.78
CA ILE A 108 -1.68 -2.41 4.24
C ILE A 108 -1.60 -0.92 4.58
N ILE A 109 -2.24 -0.08 3.76
CA ILE A 109 -2.16 1.38 3.89
C ILE A 109 -3.58 1.93 3.88
N MET A 110 -3.90 2.74 4.88
CA MET A 110 -5.25 3.27 5.06
C MET A 110 -5.21 4.57 5.84
N ASP A 111 -6.31 5.29 5.74
CA ASP A 111 -6.60 6.43 6.59
C ASP A 111 -6.79 5.98 8.04
N GLY A 112 -6.19 6.71 8.96
CA GLY A 112 -6.29 6.45 10.40
C GLY A 112 -7.63 6.88 11.01
N GLU A 113 -8.39 7.77 10.36
CA GLU A 113 -9.63 8.30 10.91
C GLU A 113 -10.85 7.40 10.60
N ASN A 114 -10.87 6.75 9.44
CA ASN A 114 -12.09 6.13 8.92
C ASN A 114 -12.48 4.77 9.55
N ALA A 115 -11.54 4.07 10.19
CA ALA A 115 -11.79 2.70 10.61
C ALA A 115 -12.24 2.58 12.07
N TRP A 116 -11.50 3.15 13.02
CA TRP A 116 -11.48 2.64 14.39
C TRP A 116 -12.73 2.95 15.21
N GLU A 117 -13.34 4.12 15.02
CA GLU A 117 -14.58 4.51 15.72
C GLU A 117 -15.76 3.59 15.40
N SER A 118 -15.71 2.92 14.24
CA SER A 118 -16.74 1.96 13.82
C SER A 118 -16.55 0.57 14.42
N TYR A 119 -15.39 0.27 15.00
CA TYR A 119 -15.15 -1.01 15.65
C TYR A 119 -15.64 -0.99 17.10
N LYS A 120 -16.07 -2.16 17.58
CA LYS A 120 -16.25 -2.38 19.01
C LYS A 120 -14.93 -2.11 19.76
N GLU A 121 -14.97 -1.24 20.77
CA GLU A 121 -13.84 -0.90 21.63
C GLU A 121 -12.61 -0.42 20.84
N ASP A 122 -12.81 0.42 19.83
CA ASP A 122 -11.74 1.03 19.01
C ASP A 122 -10.77 -0.02 18.42
N ALA A 123 -11.32 -1.16 17.99
CA ALA A 123 -10.60 -2.29 17.41
C ALA A 123 -9.54 -2.95 18.33
N LYS A 124 -9.54 -2.69 19.65
CA LYS A 124 -8.55 -3.26 20.59
C LYS A 124 -8.42 -4.77 20.49
N GLU A 125 -9.54 -5.51 20.45
CA GLU A 125 -9.52 -6.96 20.33
C GLU A 125 -8.91 -7.41 18.98
N PHE A 126 -9.19 -6.70 17.89
CA PHE A 126 -8.61 -6.97 16.58
C PHE A 126 -7.10 -6.77 16.61
N PHE A 127 -6.60 -5.62 17.08
CA PHE A 127 -5.17 -5.33 17.11
C PHE A 127 -4.40 -6.30 18.01
N HIS A 128 -4.87 -6.55 19.23
CA HIS A 128 -4.20 -7.51 20.12
C HIS A 128 -4.18 -8.90 19.48
N SER A 129 -5.29 -9.36 18.93
CA SER A 129 -5.33 -10.68 18.28
C SER A 129 -4.46 -10.73 17.02
N PHE A 130 -4.38 -9.66 16.23
CA PHE A 130 -3.62 -9.62 14.99
C PHE A 130 -2.12 -9.58 15.26
N TYR A 131 -1.65 -8.67 16.12
CA TYR A 131 -0.24 -8.54 16.42
C TYR A 131 0.33 -9.72 17.20
N SER A 132 -0.41 -10.31 18.16
CA SER A 132 0.04 -11.55 18.82
C SER A 132 0.23 -12.70 17.83
N LYS A 133 -0.64 -12.82 16.82
CA LYS A 133 -0.50 -13.85 15.77
C LYS A 133 0.68 -13.61 14.84
N ILE A 134 1.02 -12.35 14.57
CA ILE A 134 2.24 -12.02 13.82
C ILE A 134 3.47 -12.38 14.65
N GLU A 135 3.49 -12.05 15.94
CA GLU A 135 4.61 -12.33 16.85
C GLU A 135 4.87 -13.84 17.01
N GLU A 136 3.81 -14.65 17.06
CA GLU A 136 3.89 -16.11 17.16
C GLU A 136 4.28 -16.81 15.84
N ALA A 137 4.18 -16.11 14.71
CA ALA A 137 4.39 -16.69 13.38
C ALA A 137 5.85 -16.57 12.91
N ASP A 138 6.41 -17.65 12.38
CA ASP A 138 7.77 -17.71 11.83
C ASP A 138 7.87 -17.34 10.34
N TRP A 139 6.71 -17.18 9.67
CA TRP A 139 6.61 -16.97 8.22
C TRP A 139 6.30 -15.52 7.80
N ILE A 140 6.02 -14.63 8.77
CA ILE A 140 5.72 -13.21 8.54
C ILE A 140 6.48 -12.33 9.53
N LYS A 141 6.86 -11.13 9.09
CA LYS A 141 7.47 -10.11 9.94
C LYS A 141 6.75 -8.78 9.72
N ALA A 142 6.44 -8.08 10.80
CA ALA A 142 6.04 -6.68 10.74
C ALA A 142 7.30 -5.82 10.75
N LEU A 143 7.63 -5.22 9.60
CA LEU A 143 8.80 -4.36 9.41
C LEU A 143 8.35 -2.94 9.07
N THR A 144 9.17 -1.95 9.43
CA THR A 144 9.07 -0.63 8.82
C THR A 144 9.43 -0.72 7.34
N VAL A 145 8.88 0.20 6.54
CA VAL A 145 9.18 0.28 5.10
C VAL A 145 10.68 0.46 4.85
N ASN A 146 11.39 1.22 5.71
CA ASN A 146 12.83 1.42 5.57
C ASN A 146 13.63 0.13 5.83
N GLU A 147 13.29 -0.63 6.87
CA GLU A 147 13.94 -1.94 7.14
C GLU A 147 13.77 -2.86 5.93
N PHE A 148 12.53 -3.03 5.47
CA PHE A 148 12.24 -3.87 4.30
C PHE A 148 13.01 -3.41 3.05
N LEU A 149 12.98 -2.12 2.71
CA LEU A 149 13.62 -1.57 1.50
C LEU A 149 15.15 -1.47 1.56
N ASN A 150 15.75 -1.59 2.75
CA ASN A 150 17.19 -1.66 2.93
C ASN A 150 17.70 -3.09 2.77
N GLU A 151 16.96 -4.07 3.30
CA GLU A 151 17.26 -5.50 3.10
C GLU A 151 16.91 -5.97 1.68
N ASN A 152 15.85 -5.39 1.08
CA ASN A 152 15.30 -5.79 -0.21
C ASN A 152 15.20 -4.57 -1.15
N PRO A 153 16.34 -4.05 -1.62
CA PRO A 153 16.34 -2.88 -2.50
C PRO A 153 15.59 -3.20 -3.82
N PRO A 154 14.69 -2.32 -4.29
CA PRO A 154 13.91 -2.58 -5.48
C PRO A 154 14.78 -2.69 -6.73
N HIS A 155 14.64 -3.78 -7.47
CA HIS A 155 15.31 -3.99 -8.75
C HIS A 155 14.46 -3.53 -9.95
N HIS A 156 13.14 -3.58 -9.82
CA HIS A 156 12.20 -3.21 -10.86
C HIS A 156 12.07 -1.69 -10.98
N ILE A 157 12.02 -1.18 -12.21
CA ILE A 157 11.96 0.26 -12.51
C ILE A 157 10.64 0.56 -13.22
N LEU A 158 9.94 1.59 -12.72
CA LEU A 158 8.80 2.23 -13.37
C LEU A 158 9.27 3.53 -14.01
N ASN A 159 9.51 3.49 -15.32
CA ASN A 159 9.88 4.71 -16.09
C ASN A 159 8.68 5.59 -16.42
N ASN A 160 7.46 5.08 -16.25
CA ASN A 160 6.23 5.80 -16.51
C ASN A 160 5.29 5.64 -15.31
N LEU A 161 5.53 6.44 -14.26
CA LEU A 161 4.59 6.54 -13.14
C LEU A 161 3.36 7.31 -13.61
N SER A 162 2.20 6.66 -13.63
CA SER A 162 0.94 7.30 -13.98
C SER A 162 0.56 8.39 -13.00
N VAL A 163 -0.14 9.40 -13.53
CA VAL A 163 -0.71 10.50 -12.75
C VAL A 163 -2.04 10.08 -12.13
N GLY A 164 -2.23 10.39 -10.84
CA GLY A 164 -3.47 10.17 -10.13
C GLY A 164 -3.27 9.92 -8.63
N SER A 165 -4.36 9.56 -7.95
CA SER A 165 -4.38 9.25 -6.52
C SER A 165 -4.69 7.78 -6.25
N TRP A 166 -4.62 7.36 -4.98
CA TRP A 166 -5.13 6.05 -4.58
C TRP A 166 -6.65 5.89 -4.75
N ILE A 167 -7.38 6.99 -4.94
CA ILE A 167 -8.83 7.01 -5.21
C ILE A 167 -9.04 6.96 -6.72
N ASN A 168 -9.62 5.87 -7.21
CA ASN A 168 -9.93 5.64 -8.64
C ASN A 168 -8.73 5.74 -9.62
N GLY A 169 -7.50 5.95 -9.11
CA GLY A 169 -6.33 6.20 -9.95
C GLY A 169 -6.35 7.55 -10.68
N ASN A 170 -7.16 8.53 -10.25
CA ASN A 170 -7.28 9.84 -10.91
C ASN A 170 -7.42 10.96 -9.86
N PHE A 171 -7.77 12.18 -10.31
CA PHE A 171 -7.97 13.34 -9.45
C PHE A 171 -9.42 13.84 -9.45
N ASP A 172 -10.37 13.04 -9.93
CA ASP A 172 -11.75 13.49 -10.18
C ASP A 172 -12.47 13.93 -8.90
N ILE A 173 -11.99 13.51 -7.73
CA ILE A 173 -12.49 13.95 -6.42
C ILE A 173 -12.14 15.41 -6.12
N TRP A 174 -11.05 15.95 -6.67
CA TRP A 174 -10.58 17.31 -6.40
C TRP A 174 -10.62 18.22 -7.64
N ILE A 175 -10.74 17.66 -8.85
CA ILE A 175 -10.69 18.40 -10.10
C ILE A 175 -11.76 17.84 -11.03
N GLY A 176 -12.62 18.68 -11.59
CA GLY A 176 -13.57 18.26 -12.63
C GLY A 176 -15.02 18.64 -12.36
N GLU A 177 -15.41 18.85 -11.11
CA GLU A 177 -16.73 19.38 -10.80
C GLU A 177 -16.83 20.89 -11.05
N LYS A 178 -18.05 21.37 -11.30
CA LYS A 178 -18.33 22.79 -11.60
C LYS A 178 -17.96 23.73 -10.45
N GLU A 179 -17.88 23.21 -9.23
CA GLU A 179 -17.53 23.94 -8.01
C GLU A 179 -16.00 24.03 -7.87
N GLU A 180 -15.29 22.94 -8.16
CA GLU A 180 -13.81 22.86 -8.13
C GLU A 180 -13.11 23.64 -9.27
N ASN A 181 -13.80 23.85 -10.40
CA ASN A 181 -13.26 24.53 -11.58
C ASN A 181 -13.50 26.06 -11.62
N LYS A 182 -13.87 26.70 -10.50
CA LYS A 182 -14.15 28.14 -10.40
C LYS A 182 -13.06 28.97 -9.69
N ALA A 183 -11.81 28.54 -9.76
CA ALA A 183 -10.66 29.33 -9.30
C ALA A 183 -10.48 30.63 -10.10
#